data_AF-A0A836V6R5-F1
#
_entry.id   AF-A0A836V6R5-F1
#
_cell.length_a   1.000
_cell.length_b   1.000
_cell.length_c   1.000
_cell.angle_alpha   90.00
_cell.angle_beta   90.00
_cell.angle_gamma   90.00
#
_symmetry.space_group_name_H-M   'P 1'
#
loop_
_entity.id
_entity.type
_entity.pdbx_description
1 polymer ?
#
loop_
_entity_poly.entity_id
_entity_poly.type
_entity_poly.pdbx_seq_one_letter_code
_entity_poly.pdbx_strand_id
1 'polypeptide(L)'
;MAGVNRFRKMAKATLVWAAAVACIAPASAKGDDFIMDTDCIGKTNNGVVTSDQFLELGVPTSNALRLEGEQSMRIGNLDRALTVLQRSVEMAPMDIDGRILYAEALEKKLLKQRKRDPKLYNFIVKQWLYVGKKAEFADQQMIGINHLMSLTGTRPGRWEKEAKFLGRVLVPEDAPVKIGGASPHAAKKKKDEDM
;
A
#
# COMPACT_ATOMS: atom_id res chain seq x y z
N MET A 1 47.21 -18.79 74.50
CA MET A 1 48.61 -18.64 74.07
C MET A 1 48.61 -18.25 72.60
N ALA A 2 49.37 -17.22 72.26
CA ALA A 2 49.38 -16.54 70.97
C ALA A 2 50.19 -17.30 69.90
N GLY A 3 49.83 -17.11 68.63
CA GLY A 3 50.56 -17.55 67.44
C GLY A 3 49.79 -17.10 66.19
N VAL A 4 49.94 -15.86 65.71
CA VAL A 4 51.02 -15.34 64.84
C VAL A 4 50.83 -15.71 63.36
N ASN A 5 50.78 -14.63 62.56
CA ASN A 5 51.13 -14.49 61.14
C ASN A 5 50.09 -14.74 60.02
N ARG A 6 49.52 -13.58 59.63
CA ARG A 6 49.35 -13.12 58.24
C ARG A 6 50.50 -13.58 57.34
N PHE A 7 50.21 -14.05 56.13
CA PHE A 7 50.61 -13.40 54.88
C PHE A 7 50.11 -14.17 53.64
N ARG A 8 49.29 -13.44 52.87
CA ARG A 8 49.17 -13.40 51.39
C ARG A 8 49.80 -14.55 50.60
N LYS A 9 49.03 -15.13 49.68
CA LYS A 9 49.43 -15.28 48.27
C LYS A 9 48.21 -15.20 47.36
N MET A 10 48.29 -14.30 46.39
CA MET A 10 47.32 -14.13 45.31
C MET A 10 47.27 -15.39 44.44
N ALA A 11 46.07 -15.84 44.09
CA ALA A 11 45.87 -16.71 42.95
C ALA A 11 45.11 -15.92 41.87
N LYS A 12 45.86 -15.37 40.92
CA LYS A 12 45.33 -15.06 39.60
C LYS A 12 45.48 -16.34 38.77
N ALA A 13 44.37 -17.00 38.47
CA ALA A 13 44.29 -17.97 37.38
C ALA A 13 42.94 -17.75 36.68
N THR A 14 43.04 -17.17 35.50
CA THR A 14 42.00 -16.98 34.50
C THR A 14 41.29 -18.29 34.16
N LEU A 15 39.97 -18.29 34.17
CA LEU A 15 39.19 -19.18 33.29
C LEU A 15 38.23 -18.32 32.48
N VAL A 16 38.57 -18.18 31.21
CA VAL A 16 37.73 -17.59 30.17
C VAL A 16 36.58 -18.55 29.93
N TRP A 17 35.35 -18.12 30.21
CA TRP A 17 34.16 -18.73 29.61
C TRP A 17 33.59 -17.73 28.61
N ALA A 18 34.06 -17.87 27.37
CA ALA A 18 33.48 -17.23 26.22
C ALA A 18 32.09 -17.85 25.99
N ALA A 19 31.07 -17.26 26.60
CA ALA A 19 29.71 -17.46 26.15
C ALA A 19 29.61 -16.79 24.78
N ALA A 20 29.67 -17.59 23.73
CA ALA A 20 29.26 -17.21 22.39
C ALA A 20 27.78 -16.80 22.47
N VAL A 21 27.54 -15.51 22.73
CA VAL A 21 26.27 -14.87 22.42
C VAL A 21 26.20 -14.86 20.91
N ALA A 22 25.71 -15.97 20.37
CA ALA A 22 25.28 -16.07 19.00
C ALA A 22 24.38 -14.85 18.74
N CYS A 23 24.76 -14.08 17.73
CA CYS A 23 24.04 -12.93 17.25
C CYS A 23 22.61 -13.33 16.88
N ILE A 24 21.70 -13.31 17.85
CA ILE A 24 20.27 -13.17 17.60
C ILE A 24 20.05 -11.67 17.42
N ALA A 25 20.56 -11.15 16.31
CA ALA A 25 19.95 -9.97 15.74
C ALA A 25 18.54 -10.42 15.32
N PRO A 26 17.45 -9.85 15.86
CA PRO A 26 16.18 -10.01 15.19
C PRO A 26 16.41 -9.47 13.78
N ALA A 27 16.22 -10.34 12.78
CA ALA A 27 16.14 -9.92 11.40
C ALA A 27 15.19 -8.73 11.37
N SER A 28 15.76 -7.54 11.08
CA SER A 28 14.99 -6.32 10.93
C SER A 28 13.87 -6.64 9.96
N ALA A 29 12.64 -6.68 10.49
CA ALA A 29 11.45 -6.81 9.69
C ALA A 29 11.56 -5.71 8.62
N LYS A 30 11.64 -6.12 7.35
CA LYS A 30 11.40 -5.19 6.23
C LYS A 30 10.14 -4.43 6.61
N GLY A 31 10.28 -3.12 6.79
CA GLY A 31 9.29 -2.30 7.49
C GLY A 31 7.88 -2.52 6.94
N ASP A 32 6.90 -2.37 7.82
CA ASP A 32 5.44 -2.42 7.58
C ASP A 32 4.92 -1.47 6.48
N ASP A 33 5.81 -0.82 5.73
CA ASP A 33 5.53 0.09 4.63
C ASP A 33 5.34 -0.64 3.28
N PHE A 34 5.54 -1.96 3.22
CA PHE A 34 5.37 -2.75 2.00
C PHE A 34 4.00 -3.44 1.94
N ILE A 35 3.00 -2.74 1.40
CA ILE A 35 1.71 -3.34 1.03
C ILE A 35 1.90 -4.08 -0.32
N MET A 36 2.33 -5.34 -0.25
CA MET A 36 2.43 -6.25 -1.39
C MET A 36 1.06 -6.85 -1.72
N ASP A 37 0.67 -6.86 -3.00
CA ASP A 37 -0.52 -7.59 -3.46
C ASP A 37 -0.17 -9.07 -3.64
N THR A 38 -0.18 -9.83 -2.54
CA THR A 38 0.10 -11.27 -2.56
C THR A 38 -1.07 -12.09 -3.11
N ASP A 39 -2.28 -11.54 -3.05
CA ASP A 39 -3.50 -12.25 -3.41
C ASP A 39 -3.76 -12.19 -4.93
N CYS A 40 -4.66 -13.05 -5.43
CA CYS A 40 -5.10 -13.01 -6.83
C CYS A 40 -6.08 -11.87 -7.14
N ILE A 41 -6.33 -10.97 -6.19
CA ILE A 41 -7.42 -10.00 -6.19
C ILE A 41 -7.16 -8.89 -7.24
N GLY A 42 -5.90 -8.51 -7.45
CA GLY A 42 -5.46 -7.64 -8.56
C GLY A 42 -5.18 -8.39 -9.88
N LYS A 43 -4.81 -9.68 -9.79
CA LYS A 43 -4.24 -10.47 -10.89
C LYS A 43 -5.31 -10.85 -11.91
N THR A 44 -4.96 -10.74 -13.18
CA THR A 44 -5.77 -11.22 -14.29
C THR A 44 -5.13 -12.48 -14.82
N ASN A 45 -5.89 -13.58 -14.83
CA ASN A 45 -5.37 -14.91 -15.12
C ASN A 45 -4.90 -15.11 -16.58
N ASN A 46 -5.03 -14.07 -17.43
CA ASN A 46 -4.78 -14.11 -18.87
C ASN A 46 -3.86 -12.96 -19.35
N GLY A 47 -2.74 -12.73 -18.67
CA GLY A 47 -1.73 -11.76 -19.10
C GLY A 47 -0.64 -12.39 -19.97
N VAL A 48 -0.95 -12.85 -21.19
CA VAL A 48 0.13 -13.07 -22.17
C VAL A 48 0.68 -11.70 -22.53
N VAL A 49 1.83 -11.37 -21.94
CA VAL A 49 2.59 -10.17 -22.27
C VAL A 49 3.13 -10.37 -23.68
N THR A 50 2.53 -9.72 -24.67
CA THR A 50 3.07 -9.67 -26.02
C THR A 50 4.44 -9.00 -25.98
N SER A 51 5.45 -9.77 -26.37
CA SER A 51 6.88 -9.47 -26.25
C SER A 51 7.35 -8.24 -27.02
N ASP A 52 6.57 -7.70 -27.97
CA ASP A 52 7.00 -6.60 -28.84
C ASP A 52 7.16 -5.24 -28.12
N GLN A 53 6.54 -5.06 -26.94
CA GLN A 53 6.76 -3.87 -26.10
C GLN A 53 7.87 -4.05 -25.06
N PHE A 54 8.38 -5.26 -24.92
CA PHE A 54 9.43 -5.63 -23.96
C PHE A 54 10.85 -5.41 -24.54
N LEU A 55 10.98 -5.13 -25.85
CA LEU A 55 12.17 -5.44 -26.65
C LEU A 55 13.04 -4.29 -27.19
N GLU A 56 12.70 -2.99 -27.03
CA GLU A 56 13.54 -1.96 -27.69
C GLU A 56 14.67 -1.36 -26.82
N LEU A 57 14.61 -1.41 -25.48
CA LEU A 57 15.65 -0.83 -24.61
C LEU A 57 15.89 -1.61 -23.29
N GLY A 58 16.32 -2.86 -23.38
CA GLY A 58 17.32 -3.45 -22.47
C GLY A 58 17.00 -3.79 -21.00
N VAL A 59 16.18 -3.06 -20.23
CA VAL A 59 15.78 -3.46 -18.86
C VAL A 59 14.42 -2.82 -18.52
N PRO A 60 13.42 -3.58 -18.02
CA PRO A 60 12.18 -2.98 -17.57
C PRO A 60 12.47 -2.07 -16.37
N THR A 61 12.28 -0.76 -16.54
CA THR A 61 12.31 0.20 -15.42
C THR A 61 10.91 0.39 -14.87
N SER A 62 10.78 0.78 -13.59
CA SER A 62 9.47 1.10 -13.00
C SER A 62 8.72 2.16 -13.82
N ASN A 63 9.41 3.20 -14.26
CA ASN A 63 8.84 4.26 -15.10
C ASN A 63 8.32 3.74 -16.45
N ALA A 64 9.04 2.82 -17.12
CA ALA A 64 8.56 2.24 -18.37
C ALA A 64 7.26 1.44 -18.16
N LEU A 65 7.20 0.64 -17.10
CA LEU A 65 6.01 -0.11 -16.72
C LEU A 65 4.83 0.80 -16.35
N ARG A 66 5.11 1.94 -15.70
CA ARG A 66 4.11 2.96 -15.37
C ARG A 66 3.49 3.56 -16.64
N LEU A 67 4.31 3.93 -17.62
CA LEU A 67 3.85 4.47 -18.91
C LEU A 67 3.03 3.45 -19.70
N GLU A 68 3.46 2.19 -19.73
CA GLU A 68 2.70 1.10 -20.36
C GLU A 68 1.34 0.89 -19.68
N GLY A 69 1.32 0.94 -18.35
CA GLY A 69 0.09 0.85 -17.55
C GLY A 69 -0.87 1.99 -17.85
N GLU A 70 -0.37 3.21 -17.92
CA GLU A 70 -1.15 4.40 -18.27
C GLU A 70 -1.75 4.26 -19.67
N GLN A 71 -0.95 3.85 -20.66
CA GLN A 71 -1.43 3.65 -22.02
C GLN A 71 -2.48 2.54 -22.08
N SER A 72 -2.29 1.45 -21.34
CA SER A 72 -3.26 0.35 -21.24
C SER A 72 -4.59 0.81 -20.62
N MET A 73 -4.55 1.70 -19.62
CA MET A 73 -5.74 2.33 -19.06
C MET A 73 -6.48 3.19 -20.07
N ARG A 74 -5.77 3.94 -20.92
CA ARG A 74 -6.36 4.79 -21.97
C ARG A 74 -7.05 3.95 -23.07
N ILE A 75 -6.44 2.84 -23.46
CA ILE A 75 -7.01 1.88 -24.42
C ILE A 75 -8.21 1.13 -23.83
N GLY A 76 -8.36 1.13 -22.50
CA GLY A 76 -9.43 0.44 -21.78
C GLY A 76 -9.09 -1.00 -21.39
N ASN A 77 -7.86 -1.44 -21.66
CA ASN A 77 -7.32 -2.73 -21.24
C ASN A 77 -6.83 -2.66 -19.79
N LEU A 78 -7.79 -2.67 -18.85
CA LEU A 78 -7.49 -2.60 -17.42
C LEU A 78 -6.72 -3.80 -16.89
N ASP A 79 -6.94 -4.97 -17.48
CA ASP A 79 -6.34 -6.21 -16.99
C ASP A 79 -4.83 -6.24 -17.22
N ARG A 80 -4.39 -5.73 -18.39
CA ARG A 80 -2.98 -5.50 -18.67
C ARG A 80 -2.42 -4.40 -17.78
N ALA A 81 -3.14 -3.27 -17.66
CA ALA A 81 -2.70 -2.13 -16.85
C ALA A 81 -2.39 -2.54 -15.40
N LEU A 82 -3.26 -3.32 -14.77
CA LEU A 82 -3.05 -3.79 -13.39
C LEU A 82 -1.80 -4.66 -13.27
N THR A 83 -1.57 -5.56 -14.21
CA THR A 83 -0.40 -6.45 -14.19
C THR A 83 0.91 -5.68 -14.28
N VAL A 84 0.99 -4.69 -15.18
CA VAL A 84 2.23 -3.92 -15.37
C VAL A 84 2.43 -2.88 -14.26
N LEU A 85 1.36 -2.26 -13.77
CA LEU A 85 1.43 -1.30 -12.65
C LEU A 85 1.77 -1.97 -11.32
N GLN A 86 1.27 -3.18 -11.07
CA GLN A 86 1.67 -3.97 -9.90
C GLN A 86 3.19 -4.17 -9.90
N ARG A 87 3.76 -4.62 -11.01
CA ARG A 87 5.22 -4.78 -11.15
C ARG A 87 5.97 -3.47 -10.98
N SER A 88 5.44 -2.36 -11.50
CA SER A 88 6.02 -1.03 -11.32
C SER A 88 6.17 -0.66 -9.84
N VAL A 89 5.11 -0.86 -9.06
CA VAL A 89 5.09 -0.56 -7.62
C VAL A 89 5.96 -1.53 -6.82
N GLU A 90 6.03 -2.81 -7.22
CA GLU A 90 6.93 -3.79 -6.62
C GLU A 90 8.41 -3.45 -6.87
N MET A 91 8.74 -2.90 -8.05
CA MET A 91 10.10 -2.48 -8.39
C MET A 91 10.52 -1.17 -7.71
N ALA A 92 9.60 -0.22 -7.56
CA ALA A 92 9.84 1.07 -6.93
C ALA A 92 8.75 1.36 -5.86
N PRO A 93 8.86 0.78 -4.65
CA PRO A 93 7.80 0.91 -3.64
C PRO A 93 7.62 2.33 -3.09
N MET A 94 8.67 3.16 -3.21
CA MET A 94 8.71 4.57 -2.81
C MET A 94 8.17 5.51 -3.89
N ASP A 95 7.89 5.01 -5.10
CA ASP A 95 7.29 5.80 -6.17
C ASP A 95 5.78 5.98 -5.90
N ILE A 96 5.45 7.15 -5.35
CA ILE A 96 4.06 7.52 -5.01
C ILE A 96 3.22 7.68 -6.27
N ASP A 97 3.78 8.21 -7.36
CA ASP A 97 3.04 8.42 -8.62
C ASP A 97 2.67 7.07 -9.24
N GLY A 98 3.58 6.10 -9.21
CA GLY A 98 3.29 4.72 -9.60
C GLY A 98 2.18 4.08 -8.75
N ARG A 99 2.18 4.34 -7.43
CA ARG A 99 1.15 3.83 -6.52
C ARG A 99 -0.20 4.49 -6.71
N ILE A 100 -0.24 5.81 -6.97
CA ILE A 100 -1.47 6.54 -7.31
C ILE A 100 -2.09 5.92 -8.56
N LEU A 101 -1.31 5.76 -9.62
CA LEU A 101 -1.80 5.21 -10.88
C LEU A 101 -2.29 3.76 -10.72
N TYR A 102 -1.60 2.95 -9.90
CA TYR A 102 -2.05 1.60 -9.56
C TYR A 102 -3.39 1.61 -8.79
N ALA A 103 -3.53 2.47 -7.79
CA ALA A 103 -4.76 2.60 -7.01
C ALA A 103 -5.95 3.05 -7.88
N GLU A 104 -5.74 3.98 -8.81
CA GLU A 104 -6.74 4.39 -9.79
C GLU A 104 -7.17 3.25 -10.72
N ALA A 105 -6.21 2.44 -11.19
CA ALA A 105 -6.51 1.28 -12.03
C ALA A 105 -7.40 0.26 -11.27
N LEU A 106 -7.12 0.03 -9.99
CA LEU A 106 -7.91 -0.85 -9.12
C LEU A 106 -9.32 -0.28 -8.86
N GLU A 107 -9.43 1.02 -8.62
CA GLU A 107 -10.73 1.69 -8.51
C GLU A 107 -11.57 1.51 -9.78
N LYS A 108 -10.96 1.70 -10.97
CA LYS A 108 -11.65 1.48 -12.24
C LYS A 108 -12.11 0.03 -12.38
N LYS A 109 -11.33 -0.95 -11.92
CA LYS A 109 -11.75 -2.36 -11.87
C LYS A 109 -12.95 -2.55 -10.93
N LEU A 110 -12.90 -1.98 -9.72
CA LEU A 110 -14.01 -2.05 -8.75
C LEU A 110 -15.29 -1.39 -9.28
N LEU A 111 -15.18 -0.28 -10.01
CA LEU A 111 -16.32 0.43 -10.61
C LEU A 111 -16.97 -0.36 -11.74
N LYS A 112 -16.21 -1.14 -12.52
CA LYS A 112 -16.74 -2.01 -13.58
C LYS A 112 -17.45 -3.25 -13.05
N GLN A 113 -17.13 -3.70 -11.83
CA GLN A 113 -17.76 -4.88 -11.24
C GLN A 113 -19.22 -4.60 -10.84
N ARG A 114 -20.14 -5.51 -11.22
CA ARG A 114 -21.57 -5.43 -10.81
C ARG A 114 -21.76 -5.72 -9.31
N LYS A 115 -21.02 -6.69 -8.78
CA LYS A 115 -20.93 -6.98 -7.35
C LYS A 115 -19.52 -6.59 -6.92
N ARG A 116 -19.41 -5.62 -6.03
CA ARG A 116 -18.12 -5.10 -5.58
C ARG A 116 -17.50 -6.08 -4.60
N ASP A 117 -16.29 -6.54 -4.90
CA ASP A 117 -15.56 -7.45 -4.03
C ASP A 117 -15.08 -6.72 -2.76
N PRO A 118 -15.47 -7.17 -1.55
CA PRO A 118 -15.06 -6.52 -0.31
C PRO A 118 -13.54 -6.51 -0.12
N LYS A 119 -12.86 -7.57 -0.54
CA LYS A 119 -11.40 -7.66 -0.44
C LYS A 119 -10.70 -6.63 -1.33
N LEU A 120 -11.16 -6.48 -2.58
CA LEU A 120 -10.64 -5.48 -3.51
C LEU A 120 -10.87 -4.06 -2.97
N TYR A 121 -12.07 -3.80 -2.44
CA TYR A 121 -12.38 -2.52 -1.81
C TYR A 121 -11.45 -2.22 -0.62
N ASN A 122 -11.29 -3.17 0.30
CA ASN A 122 -10.42 -3.04 1.45
C ASN A 122 -8.95 -2.79 1.05
N PHE A 123 -8.50 -3.44 -0.02
CA PHE A 123 -7.17 -3.26 -0.57
C PHE A 123 -6.98 -1.84 -1.13
N ILE A 124 -7.93 -1.35 -1.93
CA ILE A 124 -7.89 0.02 -2.48
C ILE A 124 -7.86 1.07 -1.38
N VAL A 125 -8.68 0.91 -0.33
CA VAL A 125 -8.69 1.82 0.82
C VAL A 125 -7.32 1.88 1.50
N LYS A 126 -6.63 0.74 1.64
CA LYS A 126 -5.27 0.70 2.20
C LYS A 126 -4.26 1.42 1.30
N GLN A 127 -4.35 1.26 -0.03
CA GLN A 127 -3.45 1.95 -0.97
C GLN A 127 -3.61 3.47 -0.90
N TRP A 128 -4.85 3.98 -0.89
CA TRP A 128 -5.06 5.43 -0.80
C TRP A 128 -4.75 6.02 0.57
N LEU A 129 -4.92 5.25 1.64
CA LEU A 129 -4.45 5.64 2.97
C LEU A 129 -2.94 5.78 3.01
N TYR A 130 -2.22 4.84 2.40
CA TYR A 130 -0.77 4.93 2.26
C TYR A 130 -0.37 6.21 1.53
N VAL A 131 -0.94 6.46 0.34
CA VAL A 131 -0.66 7.69 -0.44
C VAL A 131 -0.95 8.94 0.41
N GLY A 132 -2.13 9.03 1.03
CA GLY A 132 -2.53 10.18 1.84
C GLY A 132 -1.66 10.45 3.07
N LYS A 133 -0.92 9.44 3.56
CA LYS A 133 -0.06 9.54 4.76
C LYS A 133 1.42 9.64 4.46
N LYS A 134 1.89 8.96 3.42
CA LYS A 134 3.32 8.76 3.11
C LYS A 134 3.81 9.57 1.93
N ALA A 135 2.93 10.19 1.14
CA ALA A 135 3.35 11.06 0.05
C ALA A 135 4.15 12.26 0.57
N GLU A 136 5.25 12.57 -0.10
CA GLU A 136 6.13 13.70 0.25
C GLU A 136 5.45 15.05 -0.06
N PHE A 137 4.72 15.11 -1.17
CA PHE A 137 4.09 16.32 -1.66
C PHE A 137 2.63 16.44 -1.20
N ALA A 138 2.24 17.66 -0.81
CA ALA A 138 0.91 17.92 -0.24
C ALA A 138 -0.23 17.71 -1.25
N ASP A 139 0.02 17.94 -2.54
CA ASP A 139 -0.91 17.67 -3.63
C ASP A 139 -1.20 16.17 -3.76
N GLN A 140 -0.18 15.31 -3.76
CA GLN A 140 -0.32 13.86 -3.75
C GLN A 140 -1.05 13.36 -2.50
N GLN A 141 -0.75 13.92 -1.32
CA GLN A 141 -1.50 13.62 -0.10
C GLN A 141 -2.99 13.95 -0.25
N MET A 142 -3.29 15.11 -0.83
CA MET A 142 -4.66 15.54 -1.08
C MET A 142 -5.38 14.66 -2.10
N ILE A 143 -4.70 14.18 -3.15
CA ILE A 143 -5.24 13.18 -4.09
C ILE A 143 -5.67 11.94 -3.30
N GLY A 144 -4.77 11.34 -2.52
CA GLY A 144 -5.10 10.13 -1.75
C GLY A 144 -6.26 10.34 -0.76
N ILE A 145 -6.29 11.49 -0.08
CA ILE A 145 -7.38 11.84 0.84
C ILE A 145 -8.72 12.03 0.12
N ASN A 146 -8.72 12.67 -1.05
CA ASN A 146 -9.94 12.90 -1.83
C ASN A 146 -10.54 11.58 -2.33
N HIS A 147 -9.69 10.66 -2.82
CA HIS A 147 -10.13 9.31 -3.22
C HIS A 147 -10.66 8.50 -2.02
N LEU A 148 -9.98 8.55 -0.87
CA LEU A 148 -10.50 7.95 0.37
C LEU A 148 -11.87 8.49 0.77
N MET A 149 -12.07 9.80 0.68
CA MET A 149 -13.33 10.44 1.00
C MET A 149 -14.43 10.03 0.01
N SER A 150 -14.10 9.90 -1.28
CA SER A 150 -15.03 9.43 -2.30
C SER A 150 -15.45 7.98 -2.09
N LEU A 151 -14.52 7.10 -1.73
CA LEU A 151 -14.78 5.67 -1.53
C LEU A 151 -15.48 5.36 -0.21
N THR A 152 -15.05 5.98 0.89
CA THR A 152 -15.48 5.62 2.25
C THR A 152 -16.51 6.60 2.83
N GLY A 153 -16.68 7.78 2.22
CA GLY A 153 -17.48 8.88 2.75
C GLY A 153 -16.87 9.58 3.97
N THR A 154 -15.69 9.16 4.44
CA THR A 154 -15.04 9.75 5.62
C THR A 154 -13.58 10.08 5.36
N ARG A 155 -13.09 11.13 6.04
CA ARG A 155 -11.67 11.54 5.98
C ARG A 155 -10.91 10.97 7.19
N PRO A 156 -9.66 10.52 7.04
CA PRO A 156 -8.82 10.19 8.20
C PRO A 156 -8.55 11.44 9.04
N GLY A 157 -8.67 11.32 10.36
CA GLY A 157 -8.36 12.42 11.27
C GLY A 157 -6.87 12.81 11.20
N ARG A 158 -6.56 14.11 11.40
CA ARG A 158 -5.18 14.63 11.36
C ARG A 158 -4.23 13.88 12.31
N TRP A 159 -4.74 13.46 13.46
CA TRP A 159 -4.02 12.73 14.51
C TRP A 159 -4.58 11.32 14.75
N GLU A 160 -5.38 10.80 13.82
CA GLU A 160 -5.97 9.48 13.92
C GLU A 160 -4.95 8.39 13.53
N LYS A 161 -4.86 7.34 14.35
CA LYS A 161 -4.07 6.13 14.04
C LYS A 161 -4.71 5.38 12.87
N GLU A 162 -3.88 4.86 11.97
CA GLU A 162 -4.33 4.14 10.77
C GLU A 162 -5.26 2.96 11.09
N ALA A 163 -4.91 2.14 12.09
CA ALA A 163 -5.75 1.03 12.52
C ALA A 163 -7.16 1.47 12.97
N LYS A 164 -7.27 2.63 13.62
CA LYS A 164 -8.56 3.19 14.05
C LYS A 164 -9.39 3.62 12.85
N PHE A 165 -8.77 4.27 11.86
CA PHE A 165 -9.45 4.65 10.63
C PHE A 165 -9.92 3.42 9.85
N LEU A 166 -9.02 2.46 9.61
CA LEU A 166 -9.31 1.22 8.90
C LEU A 166 -10.44 0.42 9.56
N GLY A 167 -10.47 0.33 10.89
CA GLY A 167 -11.55 -0.34 11.62
C GLY A 167 -12.95 0.26 11.40
N ARG A 168 -13.05 1.52 10.96
CA ARG A 168 -14.35 2.16 10.64
C ARG A 168 -14.77 1.96 9.19
N VAL A 169 -13.82 1.84 8.26
CA VAL A 169 -14.08 1.92 6.81
C VAL A 169 -13.97 0.59 6.09
N LEU A 170 -13.25 -0.39 6.65
CA LEU A 170 -13.10 -1.71 6.05
C LEU A 170 -14.41 -2.51 6.20
N VAL A 171 -14.75 -3.25 5.14
CA VAL A 171 -15.95 -4.08 5.09
C VAL A 171 -15.58 -5.54 5.38
N PRO A 172 -16.38 -6.30 6.15
CA PRO A 172 -16.16 -7.73 6.34
C PRO A 172 -16.12 -8.46 4.99
N GLU A 173 -15.25 -9.45 4.86
CA GLU A 173 -15.03 -10.14 3.57
C GLU A 173 -16.26 -10.93 3.08
N ASP A 174 -17.19 -11.26 3.98
CA ASP A 174 -18.42 -12.01 3.71
C ASP A 174 -19.65 -11.13 3.46
N ALA A 175 -19.52 -9.80 3.57
CA ALA A 175 -20.65 -8.88 3.48
C ALA A 175 -20.71 -8.15 2.11
N PRO A 176 -21.90 -7.97 1.52
CA PRO A 176 -22.03 -7.19 0.29
C PRO A 176 -21.72 -5.71 0.54
N VAL A 177 -20.72 -5.17 -0.17
CA VAL A 177 -20.30 -3.76 -0.05
C VAL A 177 -21.38 -2.81 -0.56
N LYS A 178 -21.98 -2.01 0.33
CA LYS A 178 -22.74 -0.81 -0.03
C LYS A 178 -21.90 0.43 0.33
N ILE A 179 -21.31 1.08 -0.68
CA ILE A 179 -20.60 2.35 -0.48
C ILE A 179 -21.63 3.49 -0.39
N GLY A 180 -21.41 4.42 0.56
CA GLY A 180 -22.17 5.67 0.66
C GLY A 180 -22.01 6.47 -0.63
N GLY A 181 -23.11 6.61 -1.38
CA GLY A 181 -23.11 7.26 -2.69
C GLY A 181 -22.83 8.75 -2.61
N ALA A 182 -21.74 9.19 -3.24
CA ALA A 182 -21.73 10.46 -3.91
C ALA A 182 -22.16 10.21 -5.37
N SER A 183 -23.47 10.28 -5.63
CA SER A 183 -23.95 10.50 -6.99
C SER A 183 -23.53 11.90 -7.46
N PRO A 184 -23.09 12.07 -8.71
CA PRO A 184 -22.89 13.39 -9.29
C PRO A 184 -24.27 13.95 -9.65
N HIS A 185 -24.78 14.90 -8.85
CA HIS A 185 -25.68 16.00 -9.24
C HIS A 185 -26.43 16.54 -8.02
N ALA A 186 -25.95 17.65 -7.48
CA ALA A 186 -26.81 18.67 -6.90
C ALA A 186 -26.54 19.98 -7.66
N ALA A 187 -26.73 19.95 -8.98
CA ALA A 187 -26.98 21.16 -9.74
C ALA A 187 -28.32 21.69 -9.22
N LYS A 188 -28.28 22.80 -8.48
CA LYS A 188 -29.46 23.55 -8.05
C LYS A 188 -30.28 23.90 -9.30
N LYS A 189 -31.38 23.19 -9.53
CA LYS A 189 -32.48 23.70 -10.37
C LYS A 189 -33.04 24.93 -9.65
N LYS A 190 -32.64 26.11 -10.14
CA LYS A 190 -33.37 27.35 -9.93
C LYS A 190 -34.70 27.15 -10.66
N LYS A 191 -35.79 27.05 -9.90
CA LYS A 191 -37.15 27.19 -10.45
C LYS A 191 -37.31 28.68 -10.70
N ASP A 192 -37.39 29.05 -11.97
CA ASP A 192 -38.02 30.29 -12.37
C ASP A 192 -39.55 30.13 -12.26
N GLU A 193 -40.21 31.29 -12.12
CA GLU A 193 -41.62 31.61 -12.44
C GLU A 193 -42.65 31.72 -11.29
N ASP A 194 -43.20 32.96 -11.22
CA ASP A 194 -44.55 33.42 -10.84
C ASP A 194 -44.88 33.82 -9.38
N MET A 195 -44.51 35.06 -9.03
CA MET A 195 -45.44 36.14 -8.64
C MET A 195 -44.78 37.52 -8.72
#